data_AF-A0A3M0FFY5-F1
#
_entry.id   AF-A0A3M0FFY5-F1
#
_cell.length_a   1.000
_cell.length_b   1.000
_cell.length_c   1.000
_cell.angle_alpha   90.00
_cell.angle_beta   90.00
_cell.angle_gamma   90.00
#
_symmetry.space_group_name_H-M   'P 1'
#
loop_
_entity.id
_entity.type
_entity.pdbx_description
1 polymer ?
#
loop_
_entity_poly.entity_id
_entity_poly.type
_entity_poly.pdbx_seq_one_letter_code
_entity_poly.pdbx_strand_id
1 'polypeptide(L)'
;MSDQKFTAECIPVELGGVTAYTFAMPVKDLVHIYYVAVRGRDDEEGAVQRPLNTRRIQSIKDYILEGNTFFNSFILNWTDASNKVVVKNNKISFSLVSAAAQAIDGQHRLAGLEDAMEDDSSVGGRVVIVTLCIGLTTKHAATIFLNINTEQRPVPKSLLFDLFGETGNDPNHAINRARDIANQLNDEPKSPLYNLIKFPGAPRGAGKIELSTFVTALKKGFEPDGEFPKRKLKSLDHQATVVSNYFSAIKNAYVTDKTWASSSQNPFFKAAGFNGAIDFLLDKLIFKCAERGSFSVQAITEILGLSSRELLRWEDLQGQDGKTARKNVYQYLEKGMSRVIDSKDAYAF
;
A
#
# COMPACT_ATOMS: atom_id res chain seq x y z
N MET A 1 -27.02 -24.40 34.53
CA MET A 1 -25.67 -23.80 34.55
C MET A 1 -25.87 -22.33 34.82
N SER A 2 -25.13 -21.74 35.77
CA SER A 2 -25.36 -20.33 36.16
C SER A 2 -25.14 -19.41 34.96
N ASP A 3 -26.15 -18.65 34.57
CA ASP A 3 -26.06 -17.64 33.51
C ASP A 3 -25.03 -16.57 33.92
N GLN A 4 -23.78 -16.76 33.50
CA GLN A 4 -22.71 -15.82 33.80
C GLN A 4 -23.02 -14.52 33.05
N LYS A 5 -23.12 -13.41 33.78
CA LYS A 5 -23.50 -12.12 33.21
C LYS A 5 -22.26 -11.27 32.96
N PHE A 6 -22.16 -10.69 31.77
CA PHE A 6 -21.18 -9.66 31.45
C PHE A 6 -21.74 -8.27 31.74
N THR A 7 -20.91 -7.36 32.24
CA THR A 7 -21.26 -5.95 32.44
C THR A 7 -20.01 -5.08 32.28
N ALA A 8 -20.12 -4.00 31.51
CA ALA A 8 -19.05 -3.03 31.31
C ALA A 8 -19.61 -1.62 31.12
N GLU A 9 -18.77 -0.61 31.36
CA GLU A 9 -19.00 0.73 30.81
C GLU A 9 -18.90 0.66 29.28
N CYS A 10 -19.74 1.40 28.58
CA CYS A 10 -19.80 1.46 27.14
C CYS A 10 -19.99 2.89 26.64
N ILE A 11 -19.49 3.14 25.44
CA ILE A 11 -19.71 4.38 24.70
C ILE A 11 -20.76 4.09 23.61
N PRO A 12 -22.00 4.60 23.74
CA PRO A 12 -22.98 4.55 22.65
C PRO A 12 -22.57 5.51 21.54
N VAL A 13 -22.61 5.06 20.30
CA VAL A 13 -22.25 5.84 19.10
C VAL A 13 -23.25 5.59 17.97
N GLU A 14 -23.48 6.61 17.16
CA GLU A 14 -24.25 6.50 15.91
C GLU A 14 -23.30 6.47 14.72
N LEU A 15 -23.27 5.35 14.00
CA LEU A 15 -22.35 5.10 12.89
C LEU A 15 -23.14 4.73 11.62
N GLY A 16 -23.23 5.66 10.68
CA GLY A 16 -23.88 5.39 9.39
C GLY A 16 -25.36 4.98 9.50
N GLY A 17 -26.09 5.52 10.48
CA GLY A 17 -27.50 5.18 10.74
C GLY A 17 -27.71 3.91 11.58
N VAL A 18 -26.65 3.39 12.20
CA VAL A 18 -26.68 2.24 13.11
C VAL A 18 -26.17 2.68 14.48
N THR A 19 -26.96 2.44 15.51
CA THR A 19 -26.51 2.54 16.90
C THR A 19 -25.57 1.39 17.24
N ALA A 20 -24.39 1.70 17.75
CA ALA A 20 -23.41 0.73 18.22
C ALA A 20 -22.91 1.10 19.62
N TYR A 21 -22.42 0.10 20.34
CA TYR A 21 -21.91 0.26 21.70
C TYR A 21 -20.48 -0.24 21.75
N THR A 22 -19.54 0.65 22.08
CA THR A 22 -18.12 0.29 22.17
C THR A 22 -17.72 0.11 23.63
N PHE A 23 -17.11 -1.02 23.96
CA PHE A 23 -16.67 -1.38 25.31
C PHE A 23 -15.46 -2.32 25.25
N ALA A 24 -14.81 -2.52 26.39
CA ALA A 24 -13.71 -3.47 26.51
C ALA A 24 -14.23 -4.79 27.13
N MET A 25 -13.77 -5.94 26.66
CA MET A 25 -14.12 -7.23 27.25
C MET A 25 -12.94 -8.23 27.24
N PRO A 26 -12.92 -9.20 28.17
CA PRO A 26 -11.94 -10.29 28.14
C PRO A 26 -12.07 -11.14 26.88
N VAL A 27 -10.93 -11.60 26.35
CA VAL A 27 -10.88 -12.46 25.15
C VAL A 27 -11.70 -13.73 25.36
N LYS A 28 -11.63 -14.37 26.53
CA LYS A 28 -12.40 -15.60 26.80
C LYS A 28 -13.91 -15.39 26.68
N ASP A 29 -14.41 -14.22 27.09
CA ASP A 29 -15.84 -13.89 27.05
C ASP A 29 -16.24 -13.59 25.61
N LEU A 30 -15.36 -12.93 24.84
CA LEU A 30 -15.55 -12.65 23.42
C LEU A 30 -15.58 -13.93 22.58
N VAL A 31 -14.60 -14.81 22.79
CA VAL A 31 -14.49 -16.13 22.14
C VAL A 31 -15.71 -16.99 22.47
N HIS A 32 -16.25 -16.89 23.69
CA HIS A 32 -17.44 -17.63 24.06
C HIS A 32 -18.70 -17.17 23.31
N ILE A 33 -18.91 -15.87 23.13
CA ILE A 33 -20.16 -15.36 22.55
C ILE A 33 -20.17 -15.29 21.03
N TYR A 34 -19.01 -15.24 20.36
CA TYR A 34 -18.99 -14.98 18.94
C TYR A 34 -19.35 -16.22 18.10
N TYR A 35 -19.85 -15.97 16.89
CA TYR A 35 -19.92 -16.97 15.83
C TYR A 35 -19.73 -16.32 14.46
N VAL A 36 -19.56 -17.13 13.42
CA VAL A 36 -19.32 -16.67 12.04
C VAL A 36 -20.43 -17.15 11.13
N ALA A 37 -20.99 -16.22 10.36
CA ALA A 37 -22.04 -16.45 9.37
C ALA A 37 -21.50 -16.24 7.94
N VAL A 38 -21.33 -17.32 7.19
CA VAL A 38 -20.70 -17.32 5.86
C VAL A 38 -21.73 -17.06 4.77
N ARG A 39 -21.49 -16.01 3.98
CA ARG A 39 -22.36 -15.62 2.87
C ARG A 39 -22.50 -16.76 1.85
N GLY A 40 -23.75 -17.11 1.53
CA GLY A 40 -24.08 -18.14 0.53
C GLY A 40 -23.98 -19.58 1.04
N ARG A 41 -23.70 -19.78 2.34
CA ARG A 41 -23.81 -21.07 3.02
C ARG A 41 -24.89 -21.02 4.10
N ASP A 42 -24.88 -19.96 4.89
CA ASP A 42 -25.80 -19.79 6.02
C ASP A 42 -26.99 -18.92 5.60
N ASP A 43 -28.19 -19.35 5.98
CA ASP A 43 -29.46 -18.66 5.69
C ASP A 43 -29.91 -17.87 6.92
N GLU A 44 -29.11 -16.86 7.28
CA GLU A 44 -29.37 -15.98 8.43
C GLU A 44 -29.11 -14.50 8.11
N GLU A 45 -29.81 -13.62 8.82
CA GLU A 45 -29.60 -12.17 8.70
C GLU A 45 -28.16 -11.79 9.10
N GLY A 46 -27.51 -10.97 8.29
CA GLY A 46 -26.15 -10.50 8.54
C GLY A 46 -25.03 -11.46 8.09
N ALA A 47 -25.34 -12.55 7.40
CA ALA A 47 -24.34 -13.47 6.83
C ALA A 47 -23.49 -12.80 5.74
N VAL A 48 -22.36 -12.21 6.14
CA VAL A 48 -21.46 -11.42 5.28
C VAL A 48 -20.02 -11.94 5.22
N GLN A 49 -19.68 -12.96 6.00
CA GLN A 49 -18.29 -13.43 6.11
C GLN A 49 -17.87 -14.33 4.94
N ARG A 50 -16.56 -14.35 4.71
CA ARG A 50 -15.88 -15.28 3.79
C ARG A 50 -15.35 -16.51 4.53
N PRO A 51 -15.10 -17.64 3.85
CA PRO A 51 -14.45 -18.80 4.45
C PRO A 51 -13.13 -18.45 5.14
N LEU A 52 -12.87 -19.14 6.25
CA LEU A 52 -11.62 -18.99 7.00
C LEU A 52 -10.42 -19.50 6.21
N ASN A 53 -9.24 -18.95 6.50
CA ASN A 53 -7.98 -19.35 5.90
C ASN A 53 -7.04 -19.81 7.01
N THR A 54 -6.76 -21.11 7.06
CA THR A 54 -5.98 -21.73 8.13
C THR A 54 -4.56 -21.14 8.26
N ARG A 55 -3.89 -20.83 7.14
CA ARG A 55 -2.56 -20.21 7.18
C ARG A 55 -2.59 -18.83 7.82
N ARG A 56 -3.65 -18.05 7.54
CA ARG A 56 -3.83 -16.73 8.15
C ARG A 56 -4.12 -16.84 9.64
N ILE A 57 -4.93 -17.82 10.05
CA ILE A 57 -5.22 -18.06 11.46
C ILE A 57 -3.93 -18.40 12.21
N GLN A 58 -3.13 -19.34 11.69
CA GLN A 58 -1.84 -19.70 12.28
C GLN A 58 -0.92 -18.49 12.43
N SER A 59 -0.76 -17.68 11.38
CA SER A 59 0.04 -16.46 11.45
C SER A 59 -0.46 -15.46 12.51
N ILE A 60 -1.77 -15.41 12.74
CA ILE A 60 -2.36 -14.54 13.76
C ILE A 60 -2.13 -15.12 15.16
N LYS A 61 -2.29 -16.44 15.31
CA LYS A 61 -2.01 -17.16 16.55
C LYS A 61 -0.57 -16.89 17.00
N ASP A 62 0.40 -17.10 16.11
CA ASP A 62 1.82 -16.85 16.38
C ASP A 62 2.05 -15.40 16.83
N TYR A 63 1.46 -14.42 16.11
CA TYR A 63 1.51 -13.00 16.48
C TYR A 63 0.98 -12.72 17.90
N ILE A 64 -0.10 -13.38 18.34
CA ILE A 64 -0.68 -13.21 19.67
C ILE A 64 0.22 -13.86 20.75
N LEU A 65 0.77 -15.05 20.46
CA LEU A 65 1.65 -15.79 21.37
C LEU A 65 3.00 -15.08 21.56
N GLU A 66 3.48 -14.31 20.57
CA GLU A 66 4.62 -13.40 20.70
C GLU A 66 4.37 -12.21 21.66
N GLY A 67 3.15 -12.09 22.21
CA GLY A 67 2.77 -11.05 23.17
C GLY A 67 2.13 -9.82 22.54
N ASN A 68 1.91 -9.81 21.22
CA ASN A 68 1.24 -8.71 20.55
C ASN A 68 -0.29 -8.71 20.80
N THR A 69 -0.96 -7.60 20.48
CA THR A 69 -2.41 -7.44 20.66
C THR A 69 -3.05 -6.58 19.57
N PHE A 70 -4.38 -6.59 19.51
CA PHE A 70 -5.16 -5.79 18.57
C PHE A 70 -5.66 -4.51 19.21
N PHE A 71 -5.31 -3.37 18.60
CA PHE A 71 -5.85 -2.06 18.99
C PHE A 71 -7.15 -1.70 18.26
N ASN A 72 -7.43 -2.37 17.15
CA ASN A 72 -8.64 -2.17 16.37
C ASN A 72 -9.80 -3.01 16.92
N SER A 73 -10.98 -2.37 17.00
CA SER A 73 -12.20 -2.98 17.52
C SER A 73 -12.60 -4.25 16.74
N PHE A 74 -13.20 -5.20 17.46
CA PHE A 74 -13.96 -6.31 16.90
C PHE A 74 -15.41 -5.87 16.74
N ILE A 75 -15.96 -5.98 15.53
CA ILE A 75 -17.33 -5.55 15.27
C ILE A 75 -18.24 -6.76 15.24
N LEU A 76 -19.22 -6.76 16.14
CA LEU A 76 -20.18 -7.84 16.31
C LEU A 76 -21.62 -7.34 16.14
N ASN A 77 -22.50 -8.27 15.82
CA ASN A 77 -23.94 -8.07 15.79
C ASN A 77 -24.60 -9.05 16.76
N TRP A 78 -25.26 -8.54 17.80
CA TRP A 78 -26.04 -9.37 18.71
C TRP A 78 -27.30 -9.88 18.01
N THR A 79 -27.45 -11.19 17.90
CA THR A 79 -28.56 -11.84 17.18
C THR A 79 -29.46 -12.67 18.10
N ASP A 80 -29.05 -12.96 19.34
CA ASP A 80 -29.86 -13.72 20.30
C ASP A 80 -31.06 -12.90 20.82
N ALA A 81 -32.26 -13.25 20.38
CA ALA A 81 -33.51 -12.63 20.78
C ALA A 81 -33.98 -13.03 22.19
N SER A 82 -33.53 -14.19 22.70
CA SER A 82 -33.88 -14.71 24.03
C SER A 82 -33.09 -14.00 25.13
N ASN A 83 -31.82 -13.66 24.88
CA ASN A 83 -30.95 -12.99 25.83
C ASN A 83 -30.71 -11.53 25.42
N LYS A 84 -31.60 -10.63 25.84
CA LYS A 84 -31.52 -9.22 25.42
C LYS A 84 -30.32 -8.50 26.05
N VAL A 85 -29.63 -7.73 25.22
CA VAL A 85 -28.66 -6.72 25.66
C VAL A 85 -29.38 -5.58 26.35
N VAL A 86 -28.93 -5.21 27.54
CA VAL A 86 -29.47 -4.10 28.33
C VAL A 86 -28.43 -2.98 28.40
N VAL A 87 -28.81 -1.79 27.95
CA VAL A 87 -27.99 -0.58 28.05
C VAL A 87 -28.68 0.45 28.94
N LYS A 88 -28.01 0.87 30.01
CA LYS A 88 -28.54 1.89 30.93
C LYS A 88 -27.38 2.68 31.55
N ASN A 89 -27.49 4.01 31.58
CA ASN A 89 -26.49 4.91 32.18
C ASN A 89 -25.06 4.62 31.69
N ASN A 90 -24.87 4.49 30.38
CA ASN A 90 -23.59 4.11 29.74
C ASN A 90 -23.01 2.77 30.21
N LYS A 91 -23.80 1.89 30.83
CA LYS A 91 -23.41 0.51 31.10
C LYS A 91 -24.15 -0.43 30.16
N ILE A 92 -23.41 -1.37 29.59
CA ILE A 92 -23.94 -2.48 28.81
C ILE A 92 -23.88 -3.76 29.66
N SER A 93 -24.93 -4.58 29.57
CA SER A 93 -24.94 -5.89 30.22
C SER A 93 -25.76 -6.92 29.44
N PHE A 94 -25.32 -8.16 29.45
CA PHE A 94 -25.96 -9.30 28.78
C PHE A 94 -25.47 -10.61 29.39
N SER A 95 -26.22 -11.70 29.16
CA SER A 95 -25.78 -13.05 29.54
C SER A 95 -24.70 -13.53 28.58
N LEU A 96 -23.64 -14.15 29.10
CA LEU A 96 -22.62 -14.82 28.29
C LEU A 96 -23.20 -16.13 27.78
N VAL A 97 -23.71 -16.09 26.56
CA VAL A 97 -24.35 -17.21 25.88
C VAL A 97 -23.51 -17.55 24.66
N SER A 98 -23.27 -18.85 24.49
CA SER A 98 -22.50 -19.36 23.36
C SER A 98 -23.14 -18.92 22.04
N ALA A 99 -22.32 -18.43 21.10
CA ALA A 99 -22.76 -18.06 19.75
C ALA A 99 -23.94 -17.06 19.69
N ALA A 100 -24.01 -16.12 20.63
CA ALA A 100 -25.04 -15.07 20.66
C ALA A 100 -24.74 -13.86 19.76
N ALA A 101 -23.49 -13.69 19.33
CA ALA A 101 -23.03 -12.50 18.60
C ALA A 101 -22.32 -12.87 17.30
N GLN A 102 -22.90 -12.45 16.18
CA GLN A 102 -22.36 -12.68 14.84
C GLN A 102 -21.16 -11.76 14.58
N ALA A 103 -20.04 -12.30 14.11
CA ALA A 103 -18.88 -11.51 13.71
C ALA A 103 -19.12 -10.77 12.39
N ILE A 104 -18.96 -9.45 12.40
CA ILE A 104 -19.07 -8.57 11.21
C ILE A 104 -17.68 -8.16 10.71
N ASP A 105 -16.74 -7.88 11.62
CA ASP A 105 -15.32 -7.73 11.29
C ASP A 105 -14.42 -8.46 12.28
N GLY A 106 -13.28 -8.95 11.78
CA GLY A 106 -12.27 -9.59 12.62
C GLY A 106 -12.38 -11.11 12.74
N GLN A 107 -13.15 -11.80 11.90
CA GLN A 107 -13.30 -13.27 12.00
C GLN A 107 -11.98 -14.07 12.09
N HIS A 108 -10.96 -13.75 11.27
CA HIS A 108 -9.65 -14.42 11.35
C HIS A 108 -8.88 -14.05 12.62
N ARG A 109 -9.11 -12.85 13.16
CA ARG A 109 -8.52 -12.37 14.41
C ARG A 109 -9.18 -13.06 15.62
N LEU A 110 -10.49 -13.27 15.59
CA LEU A 110 -11.25 -14.01 16.60
C LEU A 110 -10.82 -15.48 16.64
N ALA A 111 -10.79 -16.14 15.48
CA ALA A 111 -10.31 -17.53 15.38
C ALA A 111 -8.85 -17.67 15.84
N GLY A 112 -7.98 -16.72 15.50
CA GLY A 112 -6.60 -16.74 15.99
C GLY A 112 -6.46 -16.49 17.48
N LEU A 113 -7.35 -15.69 18.09
CA LEU A 113 -7.42 -15.53 19.55
C LEU A 113 -7.88 -16.82 20.23
N GLU A 114 -8.89 -17.49 19.67
CA GLU A 114 -9.38 -18.78 20.15
C GLU A 114 -8.27 -19.84 20.10
N ASP A 115 -7.62 -20.04 18.93
CA ASP A 115 -6.52 -20.99 18.78
C ASP A 115 -5.30 -20.65 19.67
N ALA A 116 -5.04 -19.37 19.92
CA ALA A 116 -3.97 -18.95 20.84
C ALA A 116 -4.33 -19.22 22.30
N MET A 117 -5.62 -19.15 22.65
CA MET A 117 -6.12 -19.45 24.00
C MET A 117 -6.03 -20.93 24.35
N GLU A 118 -6.11 -21.80 23.35
CA GLU A 118 -5.88 -23.25 23.51
C GLU A 118 -4.43 -23.55 23.90
N ASP A 119 -3.46 -22.81 23.33
CA ASP A 119 -2.04 -22.98 23.63
C ASP A 119 -1.60 -22.23 24.89
N ASP A 120 -2.13 -21.04 25.13
CA ASP A 120 -1.85 -20.19 26.29
C ASP A 120 -3.16 -19.61 26.86
N SER A 121 -3.63 -20.24 27.93
CA SER A 121 -4.83 -19.81 28.66
C SER A 121 -4.78 -18.36 29.19
N SER A 122 -3.58 -17.77 29.34
CA SER A 122 -3.42 -16.37 29.76
C SER A 122 -3.96 -15.38 28.72
N VAL A 123 -4.00 -15.78 27.44
CA VAL A 123 -4.60 -15.01 26.34
C VAL A 123 -6.06 -14.68 26.65
N GLY A 124 -6.80 -15.59 27.30
CA GLY A 124 -8.19 -15.39 27.66
C GLY A 124 -8.45 -14.25 28.65
N GLY A 125 -7.42 -13.89 29.44
CA GLY A 125 -7.46 -12.76 30.36
C GLY A 125 -7.13 -11.41 29.70
N ARG A 126 -6.60 -11.40 28.46
CA ARG A 126 -6.33 -10.16 27.74
C ARG A 126 -7.64 -9.44 27.44
N VAL A 127 -7.58 -8.11 27.39
CA VAL A 127 -8.74 -7.27 27.12
C VAL A 127 -8.64 -6.73 25.70
N VAL A 128 -9.76 -6.77 24.99
CA VAL A 128 -9.90 -6.23 23.63
C VAL A 128 -11.06 -5.26 23.54
N ILE A 129 -11.04 -4.42 22.51
CA ILE A 129 -12.11 -3.45 22.22
C ILE A 129 -13.15 -4.12 21.33
N VAL A 130 -14.42 -4.01 21.70
CA VAL A 130 -15.56 -4.54 20.96
C VAL A 130 -16.54 -3.43 20.66
N THR A 131 -17.03 -3.40 19.44
CA THR A 131 -18.14 -2.54 18.99
C THR A 131 -19.31 -3.44 18.65
N LEU A 132 -20.32 -3.44 19.50
CA LEU A 132 -21.50 -4.29 19.38
C LEU A 132 -22.68 -3.51 18.78
N CYS A 133 -23.19 -4.00 17.67
CA CYS A 133 -24.50 -3.63 17.14
C CYS A 133 -25.55 -4.65 17.63
N ILE A 134 -26.83 -4.29 17.59
CA ILE A 134 -27.92 -5.18 18.00
C ILE A 134 -28.91 -5.32 16.85
N GLY A 135 -29.14 -6.55 16.38
CA GLY A 135 -30.16 -6.86 15.38
C GLY A 135 -29.95 -6.18 14.02
N LEU A 136 -28.73 -6.20 13.48
CA LEU A 136 -28.47 -5.71 12.14
C LEU A 136 -29.24 -6.50 11.08
N THR A 137 -29.80 -5.78 10.11
CA THR A 137 -30.21 -6.38 8.84
C THR A 137 -28.97 -6.75 8.02
N THR A 138 -29.14 -7.69 7.09
CA THR A 138 -28.12 -8.10 6.12
C THR A 138 -27.58 -6.91 5.34
N LYS A 139 -28.44 -5.94 5.00
CA LYS A 139 -28.03 -4.71 4.32
C LYS A 139 -27.06 -3.87 5.17
N HIS A 140 -27.35 -3.67 6.45
CA HIS A 140 -26.48 -2.92 7.35
C HIS A 140 -25.18 -3.67 7.63
N ALA A 141 -25.25 -4.97 7.93
CA ALA A 141 -24.07 -5.82 8.10
C ALA A 141 -23.16 -5.78 6.86
N ALA A 142 -23.73 -5.88 5.66
CA ALA A 142 -22.97 -5.84 4.41
C ALA A 142 -22.33 -4.47 4.17
N THR A 143 -23.05 -3.38 4.48
CA THR A 143 -22.52 -2.01 4.39
C THR A 143 -21.32 -1.83 5.30
N ILE A 144 -21.42 -2.25 6.56
CA ILE A 144 -20.34 -2.16 7.54
C ILE A 144 -19.14 -3.00 7.07
N PHE A 145 -19.37 -4.26 6.69
CA PHE A 145 -18.32 -5.16 6.20
C PHE A 145 -17.58 -4.58 4.98
N LEU A 146 -18.32 -4.04 4.00
CA LEU A 146 -17.74 -3.43 2.81
C LEU A 146 -16.91 -2.20 3.17
N ASN A 147 -17.48 -1.24 3.91
CA ASN A 147 -16.79 0.01 4.27
C ASN A 147 -15.43 -0.24 4.95
N ILE A 148 -15.34 -1.26 5.81
CA ILE A 148 -14.10 -1.61 6.50
C ILE A 148 -13.08 -2.19 5.52
N ASN A 149 -13.51 -3.11 4.65
CA ASN A 149 -12.61 -3.85 3.78
C ASN A 149 -12.26 -3.12 2.47
N THR A 150 -13.05 -2.13 2.04
CA THR A 150 -12.77 -1.34 0.82
C THR A 150 -11.84 -0.16 1.09
N GLU A 151 -12.04 0.56 2.19
CA GLU A 151 -11.29 1.79 2.49
C GLU A 151 -9.96 1.52 3.20
N GLN A 152 -9.85 0.45 3.99
CA GLN A 152 -8.60 0.10 4.67
C GLN A 152 -7.64 -0.59 3.70
N ARG A 153 -6.66 0.15 3.20
CA ARG A 153 -5.56 -0.41 2.41
C ARG A 153 -4.52 -1.04 3.35
N PRO A 154 -4.03 -2.26 3.06
CA PRO A 154 -2.91 -2.84 3.80
C PRO A 154 -1.71 -1.89 3.79
N VAL A 155 -1.03 -1.78 4.93
CA VAL A 155 0.24 -1.03 5.02
C VAL A 155 1.23 -1.67 4.03
N PRO A 156 1.79 -0.90 3.08
CA PRO A 156 2.80 -1.42 2.16
C PRO A 156 3.98 -1.99 2.95
N LYS A 157 4.50 -3.15 2.52
CA LYS A 157 5.64 -3.77 3.21
C LYS A 157 6.83 -2.83 3.28
N SER A 158 7.10 -2.05 2.23
CA SER A 158 8.15 -1.02 2.21
C SER A 158 8.07 -0.04 3.38
N LEU A 159 6.86 0.37 3.76
CA LEU A 159 6.64 1.31 4.87
C LEU A 159 6.94 0.65 6.22
N LEU A 160 6.70 -0.65 6.39
CA LEU A 160 7.11 -1.36 7.59
C LEU A 160 8.63 -1.30 7.78
N PHE A 161 9.41 -1.48 6.70
CA PHE A 161 10.87 -1.34 6.78
C PHE A 161 11.31 0.08 7.14
N ASP A 162 10.64 1.10 6.60
CA ASP A 162 10.91 2.50 6.94
C ASP A 162 10.63 2.81 8.43
N LEU A 163 9.55 2.24 8.99
CA LEU A 163 9.12 2.49 10.37
C LEU A 163 9.95 1.75 11.41
N PHE A 164 10.25 0.48 11.16
CA PHE A 164 10.91 -0.36 12.16
C PHE A 164 12.43 -0.35 12.03
N GLY A 165 13.02 0.11 10.91
CA GLY A 165 14.47 0.07 10.65
C GLY A 165 15.06 -1.36 10.62
N GLU A 166 14.27 -2.35 11.02
CA GLU A 166 14.59 -3.76 11.13
C GLU A 166 14.17 -4.48 9.87
N THR A 167 15.05 -4.36 8.88
CA THR A 167 15.72 -5.47 8.21
C THR A 167 16.42 -4.86 6.99
N GLY A 168 17.54 -4.19 7.25
CA GLY A 168 18.48 -3.80 6.18
C GLY A 168 19.01 -4.98 5.33
N ASN A 169 18.55 -6.21 5.61
CA ASN A 169 18.98 -7.46 5.00
C ASN A 169 17.84 -8.29 4.35
N ASP A 170 16.57 -7.84 4.28
CA ASP A 170 15.61 -8.57 3.43
C ASP A 170 16.03 -8.36 1.96
N PRO A 171 16.49 -9.40 1.23
CA PRO A 171 16.91 -9.27 -0.15
C PRO A 171 15.77 -8.78 -1.06
N ASN A 172 14.51 -8.89 -0.62
CA ASN A 172 13.34 -8.43 -1.33
C ASN A 172 12.95 -6.99 -1.01
N HIS A 173 13.59 -6.30 -0.05
CA HIS A 173 13.23 -4.93 0.30
C HIS A 173 13.28 -4.00 -0.92
N ALA A 174 14.38 -4.02 -1.67
CA ALA A 174 14.54 -3.18 -2.87
C ALA A 174 13.52 -3.50 -3.96
N ILE A 175 13.12 -4.78 -4.08
CA ILE A 175 12.08 -5.24 -5.01
C ILE A 175 10.71 -4.72 -4.60
N ASN A 176 10.35 -4.88 -3.32
CA ASN A 176 9.11 -4.38 -2.74
C ASN A 176 9.04 -2.86 -2.86
N ARG A 177 10.16 -2.17 -2.59
CA ARG A 177 10.27 -0.71 -2.74
C ARG A 177 9.98 -0.27 -4.17
N ALA A 178 10.64 -0.88 -5.16
CA ALA A 178 10.43 -0.53 -6.56
C ALA A 178 8.99 -0.82 -7.01
N ARG A 179 8.38 -1.91 -6.50
CA ARG A 179 6.97 -2.25 -6.77
C ARG A 179 6.02 -1.22 -6.16
N ASP A 180 6.27 -0.77 -4.93
CA ASP A 180 5.42 0.21 -4.25
C ASP A 180 5.48 1.58 -4.94
N ILE A 181 6.68 2.00 -5.38
CA ILE A 181 6.84 3.19 -6.23
C ILE A 181 6.11 3.02 -7.56
N ALA A 182 6.18 1.84 -8.20
CA ALA A 182 5.46 1.56 -9.43
C ALA A 182 3.94 1.71 -9.24
N ASN A 183 3.38 1.19 -8.14
CA ASN A 183 1.97 1.37 -7.80
C ASN A 183 1.62 2.86 -7.65
N GLN A 184 2.37 3.60 -6.82
CA GLN A 184 2.12 5.02 -6.58
C GLN A 184 2.14 5.83 -7.88
N LEU A 185 3.15 5.64 -8.73
CA LEU A 185 3.28 6.38 -9.99
C LEU A 185 2.26 5.96 -11.04
N ASN A 186 1.76 4.73 -11.00
CA ASN A 186 0.74 4.27 -11.93
C ASN A 186 -0.66 4.78 -11.56
N ASP A 187 -0.94 4.91 -10.26
CA ASP A 187 -2.29 5.18 -9.75
C ASP A 187 -2.56 6.68 -9.52
N GLU A 188 -1.52 7.51 -9.34
CA GLU A 188 -1.65 8.95 -9.12
C GLU A 188 -1.94 9.70 -10.45
N PRO A 189 -3.11 10.35 -10.64
CA PRO A 189 -3.46 11.02 -11.89
C PRO A 189 -2.50 12.12 -12.33
N LYS A 190 -1.81 12.77 -11.39
CA LYS A 190 -0.81 13.81 -11.68
C LYS A 190 0.56 13.23 -12.08
N SER A 191 0.78 11.94 -11.88
CA SER A 191 2.05 11.28 -12.20
C SER A 191 2.34 11.33 -13.71
N PRO A 192 3.60 11.51 -14.12
CA PRO A 192 3.99 11.39 -15.53
C PRO A 192 3.84 9.97 -16.07
N LEU A 193 3.71 8.96 -15.18
CA LEU A 193 3.56 7.55 -15.50
C LEU A 193 2.15 6.99 -15.20
N TYR A 194 1.16 7.86 -14.99
CA TYR A 194 -0.22 7.46 -14.73
C TYR A 194 -0.76 6.50 -15.80
N ASN A 195 -1.22 5.31 -15.40
CA ASN A 195 -1.66 4.21 -16.27
C ASN A 195 -0.65 3.72 -17.32
N LEU A 196 0.65 4.00 -17.13
CA LEU A 196 1.71 3.58 -18.06
C LEU A 196 2.44 2.33 -17.61
N ILE A 197 2.24 1.83 -16.39
CA ILE A 197 2.91 0.62 -15.89
C ILE A 197 1.94 -0.55 -15.99
N LYS A 198 2.36 -1.62 -16.66
CA LYS A 198 1.58 -2.83 -16.86
C LYS A 198 1.84 -3.82 -15.74
N PHE A 199 0.81 -4.11 -14.96
CA PHE A 199 0.83 -5.09 -13.87
C PHE A 199 0.44 -6.50 -14.35
N PRO A 200 0.93 -7.56 -13.69
CA PRO A 200 0.50 -8.93 -13.98
C PRO A 200 -1.03 -9.07 -13.92
N GLY A 201 -1.61 -9.73 -14.91
CA GLY A 201 -3.07 -9.90 -15.01
C GLY A 201 -3.83 -8.73 -15.64
N ALA A 202 -3.16 -7.62 -15.98
CA ALA A 202 -3.80 -6.50 -16.67
C ALA A 202 -4.27 -6.88 -18.09
N PRO A 203 -5.35 -6.26 -18.61
CA PRO A 203 -5.86 -6.52 -19.96
C PRO A 203 -4.81 -6.31 -21.05
N ARG A 204 -5.00 -6.98 -22.19
CA ARG A 204 -4.12 -6.83 -23.35
C ARG A 204 -4.15 -5.37 -23.83
N GLY A 205 -2.97 -4.75 -23.92
CA GLY A 205 -2.82 -3.35 -24.32
C GLY A 205 -2.82 -2.34 -23.17
N ALA A 206 -3.03 -2.78 -21.93
CA ALA A 206 -2.88 -1.94 -20.73
C ALA A 206 -1.40 -1.63 -20.45
N GLY A 207 -1.09 -0.38 -20.12
CA GLY A 207 0.26 0.07 -19.82
C GLY A 207 1.23 0.04 -21.00
N LYS A 208 2.42 0.60 -20.80
CA LYS A 208 3.50 0.72 -21.79
C LYS A 208 4.82 0.15 -21.29
N ILE A 209 5.06 0.22 -19.97
CA ILE A 209 6.26 -0.30 -19.30
C ILE A 209 5.84 -1.52 -18.47
N GLU A 210 6.45 -2.69 -18.71
CA GLU A 210 6.19 -3.88 -17.90
C GLU A 210 6.69 -3.67 -16.46
N LEU A 211 5.92 -4.07 -15.44
CA LEU A 211 6.32 -3.95 -14.03
C LEU A 211 7.70 -4.57 -13.76
N SER A 212 8.02 -5.71 -14.38
CA SER A 212 9.33 -6.37 -14.26
C SER A 212 10.47 -5.48 -14.77
N THR A 213 10.24 -4.72 -15.84
CA THR A 213 11.21 -3.74 -16.37
C THR A 213 11.41 -2.60 -15.36
N PHE A 214 10.32 -2.06 -14.83
CA PHE A 214 10.36 -0.98 -13.84
C PHE A 214 11.14 -1.39 -12.59
N VAL A 215 10.78 -2.54 -12.01
CA VAL A 215 11.40 -3.09 -10.79
C VAL A 215 12.88 -3.40 -11.01
N THR A 216 13.22 -4.06 -12.13
CA THR A 216 14.61 -4.47 -12.41
C THR A 216 15.52 -3.25 -12.61
N ALA A 217 15.03 -2.20 -13.25
CA ALA A 217 15.81 -0.98 -13.48
C ALA A 217 16.10 -0.23 -12.17
N LEU A 218 15.12 -0.13 -11.28
CA LEU A 218 15.22 0.74 -10.09
C LEU A 218 15.74 0.03 -8.83
N LYS A 219 15.57 -1.29 -8.68
CA LYS A 219 15.90 -2.00 -7.42
C LYS A 219 17.31 -1.71 -6.92
N LYS A 220 18.31 -1.66 -7.81
CA LYS A 220 19.71 -1.38 -7.46
C LYS A 220 19.89 0.00 -6.81
N GLY A 221 19.05 0.98 -7.18
CA GLY A 221 19.07 2.30 -6.56
C GLY A 221 18.62 2.30 -5.10
N PHE A 222 17.81 1.31 -4.69
CA PHE A 222 17.20 1.21 -3.35
C PHE A 222 17.90 0.21 -2.42
N GLU A 223 18.88 -0.54 -2.94
CA GLU A 223 19.76 -1.39 -2.13
C GLU A 223 20.54 -0.53 -1.11
N PRO A 224 21.02 -1.09 0.03
CA PRO A 224 21.71 -0.31 1.07
C PRO A 224 22.89 0.53 0.58
N ASP A 225 23.61 0.06 -0.44
CA ASP A 225 24.72 0.73 -1.13
C ASP A 225 24.30 1.43 -2.43
N GLY A 226 23.00 1.48 -2.72
CA GLY A 226 22.39 2.18 -3.84
C GLY A 226 22.46 3.70 -3.72
N GLU A 227 22.17 4.39 -4.82
CA GLU A 227 22.32 5.84 -4.91
C GLU A 227 21.34 6.61 -3.99
N PHE A 228 20.11 6.11 -3.81
CA PHE A 228 19.13 6.79 -2.96
C PHE A 228 19.55 6.80 -1.48
N PRO A 229 19.89 5.66 -0.83
CA PRO A 229 20.41 5.68 0.53
C PRO A 229 21.70 6.49 0.70
N LYS A 230 22.61 6.45 -0.28
CA LYS A 230 23.85 7.27 -0.28
C LYS A 230 23.58 8.77 -0.18
N ARG A 231 22.45 9.27 -0.72
CA ARG A 231 22.01 10.67 -0.60
C ARG A 231 21.02 10.91 0.54
N LYS A 232 20.88 9.97 1.48
CA LYS A 232 19.92 10.03 2.60
C LYS A 232 18.46 10.09 2.16
N LEU A 233 18.14 9.67 0.93
CA LEU A 233 16.77 9.55 0.41
C LEU A 233 16.23 8.16 0.74
N LYS A 234 15.88 7.92 2.01
CA LYS A 234 15.51 6.58 2.49
C LYS A 234 14.01 6.30 2.50
N SER A 235 13.15 7.31 2.63
CA SER A 235 11.70 7.10 2.67
C SER A 235 11.12 6.77 1.30
N LEU A 236 10.07 5.95 1.28
CA LEU A 236 9.29 5.64 0.09
C LEU A 236 8.87 6.92 -0.66
N ASP A 237 8.33 7.91 0.06
CA ASP A 237 7.78 9.12 -0.53
C ASP A 237 8.84 10.00 -1.21
N HIS A 238 10.02 10.15 -0.60
CA HIS A 238 11.11 10.89 -1.22
C HIS A 238 11.60 10.20 -2.49
N GLN A 239 11.76 8.88 -2.44
CA GLN A 239 12.21 8.09 -3.59
C GLN A 239 11.18 8.14 -4.73
N ALA A 240 9.89 7.97 -4.43
CA ALA A 240 8.80 8.09 -5.39
C ALA A 240 8.76 9.50 -6.01
N THR A 241 8.90 10.54 -5.18
CA THR A 241 8.91 11.94 -5.62
C THR A 241 10.06 12.23 -6.59
N VAL A 242 11.26 11.73 -6.30
CA VAL A 242 12.43 11.90 -7.19
C VAL A 242 12.19 11.24 -8.55
N VAL A 243 11.71 10.00 -8.57
CA VAL A 243 11.40 9.30 -9.83
C VAL A 243 10.29 10.02 -10.60
N SER A 244 9.22 10.45 -9.90
CA SER A 244 8.12 11.22 -10.49
C SER A 244 8.59 12.55 -11.08
N ASN A 245 9.38 13.32 -10.33
CA ASN A 245 9.86 14.63 -10.78
C ASN A 245 10.81 14.50 -11.97
N TYR A 246 11.63 13.45 -11.99
CA TYR A 246 12.51 13.14 -13.11
C TYR A 246 11.73 12.87 -14.40
N PHE A 247 10.78 11.94 -14.36
CA PHE A 247 9.95 11.67 -15.54
C PHE A 247 9.03 12.85 -15.90
N SER A 248 8.65 13.70 -14.95
CA SER A 248 7.94 14.95 -15.23
C SER A 248 8.81 15.95 -15.97
N ALA A 249 10.08 16.10 -15.59
CA ALA A 249 11.02 16.97 -16.30
C ALA A 249 11.28 16.48 -17.73
N ILE A 250 11.45 15.16 -17.92
CA ILE A 250 11.54 14.59 -19.27
C ILE A 250 10.24 14.85 -20.03
N LYS A 251 9.08 14.52 -19.45
CA LYS A 251 7.75 14.73 -20.06
C LYS A 251 7.59 16.16 -20.56
N ASN A 252 7.95 17.15 -19.75
CA ASN A 252 7.80 18.57 -20.10
C ASN A 252 8.57 18.95 -21.38
N ALA A 253 9.73 18.34 -21.65
CA ALA A 253 10.46 18.57 -22.90
C ALA A 253 9.71 18.04 -24.14
N TYR A 254 8.85 17.03 -23.97
CA TYR A 254 8.10 16.36 -25.04
C TYR A 254 6.64 16.82 -25.17
N VAL A 255 6.14 17.64 -24.24
CA VAL A 255 4.74 18.13 -24.26
C VAL A 255 4.49 19.02 -25.48
N THR A 256 5.41 19.93 -25.81
CA THR A 256 5.27 20.84 -26.95
C THR A 256 5.25 20.09 -28.29
N ASP A 257 6.06 19.03 -28.41
CA ASP A 257 6.13 18.16 -29.61
C ASP A 257 4.95 17.17 -29.67
N LYS A 258 4.10 17.11 -28.63
CA LYS A 258 2.96 16.18 -28.48
C LYS A 258 3.33 14.69 -28.60
N THR A 259 4.62 14.35 -28.47
CA THR A 259 5.13 12.99 -28.66
C THR A 259 5.19 12.19 -27.37
N TRP A 260 5.03 12.81 -26.19
CA TRP A 260 5.08 12.08 -24.92
C TRP A 260 4.06 10.94 -24.84
N ALA A 261 2.80 11.18 -25.23
CA ALA A 261 1.75 10.17 -25.14
C ALA A 261 1.83 9.09 -26.24
N SER A 262 2.65 9.30 -27.27
CA SER A 262 2.74 8.44 -28.45
C SER A 262 3.64 7.24 -28.17
N SER A 263 3.07 6.04 -28.12
CA SER A 263 3.83 4.80 -27.85
C SER A 263 4.74 4.34 -28.99
N SER A 264 4.50 4.85 -30.19
CA SER A 264 5.33 4.60 -31.37
C SER A 264 6.51 5.57 -31.45
N GLN A 265 6.42 6.76 -30.86
CA GLN A 265 7.45 7.79 -30.95
C GLN A 265 8.24 7.97 -29.65
N ASN A 266 7.63 7.75 -28.48
CA ASN A 266 8.29 7.95 -27.20
C ASN A 266 9.26 6.79 -26.90
N PRO A 267 10.59 7.04 -26.85
CA PRO A 267 11.56 5.98 -26.59
C PRO A 267 11.52 5.49 -25.14
N PHE A 268 11.11 6.33 -24.19
CA PHE A 268 11.10 6.03 -22.74
C PHE A 268 10.02 5.01 -22.34
N PHE A 269 9.07 4.73 -23.21
CA PHE A 269 8.07 3.68 -23.02
C PHE A 269 8.56 2.30 -23.50
N LYS A 270 9.73 2.23 -24.14
CA LYS A 270 10.37 0.97 -24.51
C LYS A 270 11.36 0.54 -23.43
N ALA A 271 11.57 -0.76 -23.28
CA ALA A 271 12.47 -1.30 -22.26
C ALA A 271 13.88 -0.69 -22.34
N ALA A 272 14.46 -0.56 -23.53
CA ALA A 272 15.78 0.04 -23.71
C ALA A 272 15.82 1.52 -23.28
N GLY A 273 14.82 2.32 -23.69
CA GLY A 273 14.74 3.73 -23.32
C GLY A 273 14.46 3.96 -21.84
N PHE A 274 13.56 3.17 -21.25
CA PHE A 274 13.32 3.23 -19.81
C PHE A 274 14.58 2.89 -19.01
N ASN A 275 15.26 1.78 -19.34
CA ASN A 275 16.49 1.40 -18.64
C ASN A 275 17.61 2.44 -18.82
N GLY A 276 17.77 3.01 -20.02
CA GLY A 276 18.77 4.06 -20.25
C GLY A 276 18.49 5.33 -19.46
N ALA A 277 17.22 5.70 -19.31
CA ALA A 277 16.83 6.83 -18.47
C ALA A 277 17.05 6.56 -16.98
N ILE A 278 16.80 5.34 -16.49
CA ILE A 278 17.06 4.99 -15.09
C ILE A 278 18.56 4.91 -14.80
N ASP A 279 19.38 4.38 -15.71
CA ASP A 279 20.84 4.40 -15.56
C ASP A 279 21.35 5.83 -15.39
N PHE A 280 20.91 6.76 -16.23
CA PHE A 280 21.28 8.16 -16.12
C PHE A 280 20.82 8.78 -14.79
N LEU A 281 19.60 8.45 -14.35
CA LEU A 281 19.06 8.89 -13.06
C LEU A 281 19.99 8.49 -11.90
N LEU A 282 20.35 7.20 -11.85
CA LEU A 282 21.14 6.61 -10.77
C LEU A 282 22.62 7.00 -10.83
N ASP A 283 23.20 7.10 -12.03
CA ASP A 283 24.64 7.35 -12.18
C ASP A 283 25.01 8.84 -12.09
N LYS A 284 24.10 9.75 -12.48
CA LYS A 284 24.42 11.18 -12.65
C LYS A 284 23.42 12.09 -11.98
N LEU A 285 22.13 11.94 -12.27
CA LEU A 285 21.14 12.97 -11.92
C LEU A 285 20.95 13.10 -10.41
N ILE A 286 20.81 11.98 -9.68
CA ILE A 286 20.57 12.04 -8.23
C ILE A 286 21.74 12.75 -7.52
N PHE A 287 22.97 12.45 -7.91
CA PHE A 287 24.15 13.14 -7.40
C PHE A 287 24.10 14.65 -7.69
N LYS A 288 23.79 15.05 -8.93
CA LYS A 288 23.72 16.47 -9.32
C LYS A 288 22.59 17.24 -8.62
N CYS A 289 21.42 16.61 -8.45
CA CYS A 289 20.34 17.19 -7.66
C CYS A 289 20.72 17.35 -6.19
N ALA A 290 21.45 16.38 -5.62
CA ALA A 290 21.96 16.46 -4.26
C ALA A 290 23.00 17.59 -4.10
N GLU A 291 23.95 17.74 -5.03
CA GLU A 291 24.90 18.87 -5.06
C GLU A 291 24.17 20.22 -5.11
N ARG A 292 23.07 20.28 -5.88
CA ARG A 292 22.23 21.47 -6.01
C ARG A 292 21.28 21.69 -4.81
N GLY A 293 21.11 20.70 -3.96
CA GLY A 293 20.17 20.74 -2.84
C GLY A 293 18.69 20.74 -3.26
N SER A 294 18.34 20.30 -4.48
CA SER A 294 16.95 20.30 -4.95
C SER A 294 16.65 19.17 -5.94
N PHE A 295 15.53 18.48 -5.69
CA PHE A 295 14.94 17.46 -6.54
C PHE A 295 13.62 17.93 -7.17
N SER A 296 13.38 19.24 -7.22
CA SER A 296 12.17 19.78 -7.86
C SER A 296 12.18 19.55 -9.37
N VAL A 297 10.99 19.50 -9.99
CA VAL A 297 10.86 19.37 -11.45
C VAL A 297 11.64 20.47 -12.18
N GLN A 298 11.60 21.71 -11.67
CA GLN A 298 12.36 22.82 -12.23
C GLN A 298 13.87 22.58 -12.15
N ALA A 299 14.40 22.20 -10.98
CA ALA A 299 15.83 21.98 -10.81
C ALA A 299 16.33 20.84 -11.72
N ILE A 300 15.56 19.76 -11.84
CA ILE A 300 15.86 18.65 -12.75
C ILE A 300 15.80 19.10 -14.21
N THR A 301 14.79 19.89 -14.60
CA THR A 301 14.65 20.38 -15.98
C THR A 301 15.88 21.20 -16.39
N GLU A 302 16.34 22.08 -15.50
CA GLU A 302 17.54 22.88 -15.72
C GLU A 302 18.83 22.05 -15.73
N ILE A 303 18.92 20.95 -14.96
CA ILE A 303 20.06 20.02 -15.00
C ILE A 303 20.06 19.21 -16.30
N LEU A 304 18.90 18.76 -16.76
CA LEU A 304 18.79 17.92 -17.95
C LEU A 304 19.07 18.70 -19.25
N GLY A 305 18.76 19.99 -19.30
CA GLY A 305 19.07 20.85 -20.45
C GLY A 305 18.49 20.35 -21.79
N LEU A 306 17.37 19.62 -21.77
CA LEU A 306 16.77 19.04 -22.99
C LEU A 306 16.19 20.16 -23.86
N SER A 307 16.59 20.17 -25.13
CA SER A 307 16.08 21.10 -26.13
C SER A 307 14.90 20.50 -26.86
N SER A 308 13.81 21.26 -27.00
CA SER A 308 12.63 20.86 -27.79
C SER A 308 12.93 20.66 -29.28
N ARG A 309 14.08 21.12 -29.78
CA ARG A 309 14.51 20.99 -31.18
C ARG A 309 15.28 19.71 -31.48
N GLU A 310 15.78 19.02 -30.46
CA GLU A 310 16.65 17.85 -30.61
C GLU A 310 16.16 16.69 -29.71
N LEU A 311 14.86 16.42 -29.73
CA LEU A 311 14.28 15.37 -28.90
C LEU A 311 14.61 13.98 -29.48
N LEU A 312 15.11 13.08 -28.62
CA LEU A 312 15.29 11.68 -28.97
C LEU A 312 13.92 11.01 -29.17
N ARG A 313 13.73 10.34 -30.30
CA ARG A 313 12.53 9.59 -30.66
C ARG A 313 12.84 8.11 -30.85
N TRP A 314 11.81 7.28 -30.85
CA TRP A 314 11.97 5.84 -31.07
C TRP A 314 12.56 5.52 -32.46
N GLU A 315 12.26 6.34 -33.47
CA GLU A 315 12.84 6.20 -34.82
C GLU A 315 14.38 6.26 -34.81
N ASP A 316 14.98 7.07 -33.93
CA ASP A 316 16.43 7.20 -33.78
C ASP A 316 17.09 5.95 -33.16
N LEU A 317 16.29 5.10 -32.52
CA LEU A 317 16.74 3.89 -31.83
C LEU A 317 16.32 2.61 -32.57
N GLN A 318 15.48 2.73 -33.60
CA GLN A 318 14.90 1.59 -34.29
C GLN A 318 15.97 0.81 -35.05
N GLY A 319 15.91 -0.53 -34.96
CA GLY A 319 16.88 -1.43 -35.60
C GLY A 319 18.17 -1.66 -34.81
N GLN A 320 18.38 -0.94 -33.70
CA GLN A 320 19.49 -1.18 -32.79
C GLN A 320 19.18 -2.33 -31.83
N ASP A 321 20.21 -3.05 -31.38
CA ASP A 321 20.05 -4.00 -30.29
C ASP A 321 19.75 -3.26 -28.97
N GLY A 322 19.13 -3.96 -28.01
CA GLY A 322 18.66 -3.34 -26.77
C GLY A 322 19.77 -2.70 -25.92
N LYS A 323 21.01 -3.19 -25.98
CA LYS A 323 22.14 -2.63 -25.22
C LYS A 323 22.60 -1.32 -25.85
N THR A 324 22.70 -1.28 -27.17
CA THR A 324 23.06 -0.07 -27.93
C THR A 324 21.99 1.02 -27.77
N ALA A 325 20.71 0.67 -27.93
CA ALA A 325 19.62 1.63 -27.75
C ALA A 325 19.59 2.22 -26.31
N ARG A 326 19.79 1.38 -25.29
CA ARG A 326 19.90 1.81 -23.88
C ARG A 326 21.05 2.80 -23.67
N LYS A 327 22.24 2.51 -24.23
CA LYS A 327 23.40 3.39 -24.17
C LYS A 327 23.15 4.73 -24.85
N ASN A 328 22.51 4.74 -26.01
CA ASN A 328 22.21 5.96 -26.76
C ASN A 328 21.24 6.87 -25.99
N VAL A 329 20.26 6.30 -25.28
CA VAL A 329 19.35 7.07 -24.41
C VAL A 329 20.11 7.71 -23.25
N TYR A 330 21.01 6.97 -22.60
CA TYR A 330 21.87 7.52 -21.56
C TYR A 330 22.70 8.70 -22.08
N GLN A 331 23.37 8.52 -23.23
CA GLN A 331 24.22 9.54 -23.83
C GLN A 331 23.44 10.78 -24.28
N TYR A 332 22.21 10.62 -24.74
CA TYR A 332 21.32 11.73 -25.06
C TYR A 332 21.06 12.62 -23.83
N LEU A 333 20.72 12.01 -22.70
CA LEU A 333 20.48 12.72 -21.43
C LEU A 333 21.77 13.36 -20.90
N GLU A 334 22.90 12.66 -21.00
CA GLU A 334 24.21 13.18 -20.61
C GLU A 334 24.64 14.38 -21.46
N LYS A 335 24.42 14.33 -22.77
CA LYS A 335 24.69 15.46 -23.68
C LYS A 335 23.86 16.69 -23.33
N GLY A 336 22.58 16.50 -22.97
CA GLY A 336 21.72 17.59 -22.49
C GLY A 336 22.31 18.28 -21.25
N MET A 337 22.75 17.48 -20.28
CA MET A 337 23.37 17.97 -19.04
C MET A 337 24.70 18.71 -19.29
N SER A 338 25.57 18.22 -20.19
CA SER A 338 26.86 18.86 -20.48
C SER A 338 26.73 20.26 -21.08
N ARG A 339 25.71 20.51 -21.93
CA ARG A 339 25.46 21.84 -22.52
C ARG A 339 25.23 22.92 -21.46
N VAL A 340 24.64 22.55 -20.34
CA VAL A 340 24.36 23.47 -19.23
C VAL A 340 25.66 23.87 -18.52
N ILE A 341 26.62 22.95 -18.41
CA ILE A 341 27.93 23.21 -17.82
C ILE A 341 28.69 24.21 -18.71
N ASP A 342 28.80 23.92 -20.01
CA ASP A 342 29.51 24.80 -20.96
C ASP A 342 28.90 26.20 -21.04
N SER A 343 27.57 26.33 -20.87
CA SER A 343 26.89 27.64 -20.86
C SER A 343 27.16 28.49 -19.61
N LYS A 344 27.55 27.88 -18.49
CA LYS A 344 27.88 28.59 -17.24
C LYS A 344 29.32 29.10 -17.22
N ASP A 345 30.21 28.47 -17.98
CA ASP A 345 31.61 28.91 -18.14
C ASP A 345 31.79 29.94 -19.27
N ALA A 346 30.72 30.24 -20.02
CA ALA A 346 30.69 31.37 -20.93
C ALA A 346 30.58 32.67 -20.13
N TYR A 347 31.66 33.45 -20.10
CA TYR A 347 31.65 34.79 -19.51
C TYR A 347 30.51 35.63 -20.11
N ALA A 348 29.61 36.09 -19.27
CA ALA A 348 28.71 37.20 -19.61
C ALA A 348 29.51 38.50 -19.45
N PHE A 349 29.66 39.24 -20.56
CA PHE A 349 30.16 40.62 -20.55
C PHE A 349 29.00 41.60 -20.41
#